data_AF-A0A3D5KU57-F1
#
_entry.id   AF-A0A3D5KU57-F1
#
_cell.length_a   1.000
_cell.length_b   1.000
_cell.length_c   1.000
_cell.angle_alpha   90.00
_cell.angle_beta   90.00
_cell.angle_gamma   90.00
#
_symmetry.space_group_name_H-M   'P 1'
#
loop_
_entity.id
_entity.type
_entity.pdbx_description
1 polymer ?
#
loop_
_entity_poly.entity_id
_entity_poly.type
_entity_poly.pdbx_seq_one_letter_code
_entity_poly.pdbx_strand_id
1 'polypeptide(L)' 'MATAIIGKEHYRTELISSNHHLTADEPLANGGKDLGPSPHDFLMMALASCTALSVRMYADRKNYAL' A
#
# COMPACT_ATOMS: atom_id res chain seq x y z
N MET A 1 12.47 5.30 5.76
CA MET A 1 12.20 6.30 4.72
C MET A 1 11.62 5.55 3.54
N ALA A 2 10.51 6.03 2.95
CA ALA A 2 9.93 5.42 1.77
C ALA A 2 10.45 6.14 0.52
N THR A 3 10.79 5.38 -0.52
CA THR A 3 11.31 5.90 -1.78
C THR A 3 10.52 5.29 -2.93
N ALA A 4 10.16 6.12 -3.91
CA ALA A 4 9.53 5.68 -5.16
C ALA A 4 10.50 5.91 -6.33
N ILE A 5 10.65 4.90 -7.18
CA ILE A 5 11.49 4.93 -8.37
C ILE A 5 10.58 4.70 -9.59
N ILE A 6 10.74 5.55 -10.61
CA ILE A 6 9.99 5.43 -11.87
C ILE A 6 10.54 4.22 -12.64
N GLY A 7 9.66 3.29 -13.00
CA GLY A 7 9.98 2.11 -13.80
C GLY A 7 10.15 2.42 -15.29
N LYS A 8 10.37 1.39 -16.12
CA LYS A 8 10.49 1.55 -17.58
C LYS A 8 9.11 1.63 -18.26
N GLU A 9 8.11 1.09 -17.61
CA GLU A 9 6.72 1.05 -18.06
C GLU A 9 5.98 2.33 -17.64
N HIS A 10 4.98 2.72 -18.42
CA HIS A 10 4.40 4.08 -18.42
C HIS A 10 3.86 4.54 -17.04
N TYR A 11 3.32 3.63 -16.24
CA TYR A 11 2.78 3.92 -14.90
C TYR A 11 3.33 3.03 -13.79
N ARG A 12 4.35 2.21 -14.10
CA ARG A 12 4.95 1.33 -13.11
C ARG A 12 5.94 2.12 -12.26
N THR A 13 5.85 1.95 -10.94
CA THR A 13 6.81 2.46 -9.97
C THR A 13 7.25 1.36 -9.02
N GLU A 14 8.51 1.41 -8.61
CA GLU A 14 9.06 0.54 -7.57
C GLU A 14 9.08 1.33 -6.26
N LEU A 15 8.51 0.75 -5.22
CA LEU A 15 8.39 1.34 -3.90
C LEU A 15 9.29 0.59 -2.93
N ILE A 16 10.17 1.31 -2.26
CA ILE A 16 11.12 0.76 -1.29
C ILE A 16 10.81 1.35 0.08
N SER A 17 10.57 0.49 1.07
CA SER A 17 10.37 0.88 2.46
C SER A 17 11.16 -0.06 3.39
N SER A 18 12.30 0.42 3.88
CA SER A 18 13.26 -0.38 4.65
C SER A 18 13.65 -1.65 3.87
N ASN A 19 13.25 -2.84 4.33
CA ASN A 19 13.55 -4.12 3.66
C ASN A 19 12.42 -4.61 2.74
N HIS A 20 11.37 -3.80 2.52
CA HIS A 20 10.23 -4.17 1.71
C HIS A 20 10.31 -3.52 0.34
N HIS A 21 10.19 -4.34 -0.70
CA HIS A 21 10.07 -3.91 -2.08
C HIS A 21 8.66 -4.22 -2.58
N LEU A 22 8.00 -3.21 -3.12
CA LEU A 22 6.64 -3.29 -3.63
C LEU A 22 6.63 -2.68 -5.04
N THR A 23 5.67 -3.11 -5.87
CA THR A 23 5.41 -2.50 -7.17
C THR A 23 4.04 -1.83 -7.12
N ALA A 24 3.96 -0.60 -7.61
CA ALA A 24 2.71 0.07 -7.88
C ALA A 24 2.57 0.29 -9.38
N ASP A 25 1.38 0.05 -9.91
CA ASP A 25 1.08 0.22 -11.33
C ASP A 25 -0.40 0.52 -11.50
N GLU A 26 -0.71 1.31 -12.52
CA GLU A 26 -2.11 1.57 -12.87
C GLU A 26 -2.72 0.34 -13.55
N PRO A 27 -4.05 0.13 -13.45
CA PRO A 27 -4.73 -0.92 -14.19
C PRO A 27 -4.66 -0.67 -15.70
N LEU A 28 -4.91 -1.72 -16.48
CA LEU A 28 -4.94 -1.66 -17.96
C LEU A 28 -5.87 -0.57 -18.50
N ALA A 29 -7.00 -0.33 -17.83
CA ALA A 29 -7.98 0.69 -18.23
C ALA A 29 -7.43 2.13 -18.18
N ASN A 30 -6.40 2.36 -17.35
CA ASN A 30 -5.73 3.65 -17.19
C ASN A 30 -4.39 3.71 -17.94
N GLY A 31 -4.07 2.70 -18.76
CA GLY A 31 -2.84 2.62 -19.56
C GLY A 31 -1.63 2.03 -18.82
N GLY A 32 -1.82 1.50 -17.61
CA GLY A 32 -0.78 0.73 -16.91
C GLY A 32 -0.80 -0.75 -17.31
N LYS A 33 -0.05 -1.58 -16.59
CA LYS A 33 0.05 -3.03 -16.85
C LYS A 33 -0.53 -3.91 -15.75
N ASP A 34 -1.16 -3.32 -14.72
CA ASP A 34 -1.76 -4.05 -13.60
C ASP A 34 -0.75 -4.98 -12.89
N LEU A 35 0.52 -4.55 -12.79
CA LEU A 35 1.61 -5.33 -12.17
C LEU A 35 1.64 -5.23 -10.64
N GLY A 36 0.75 -4.43 -10.06
CA GLY A 36 0.62 -4.20 -8.63
C GLY A 36 -0.55 -3.27 -8.35
N PRO A 37 -0.87 -3.00 -7.07
CA PRO A 37 -1.93 -2.06 -6.72
C PRO A 37 -1.66 -0.68 -7.29
N SER A 38 -2.73 0.05 -7.63
CA SER A 38 -2.60 1.44 -8.04
C SER A 38 -2.06 2.29 -6.87
N PRO A 39 -1.41 3.43 -7.14
CA PRO A 39 -1.05 4.39 -6.09
C PRO A 39 -2.24 4.79 -5.21
N HIS A 40 -3.44 4.87 -5.78
CA HIS A 40 -4.67 5.12 -5.05
C HIS A 40 -5.01 3.97 -4.09
N ASP A 41 -4.90 2.71 -4.53
CA ASP A 41 -5.12 1.56 -3.67
C ASP A 41 -4.12 1.49 -2.53
N PHE A 42 -2.84 1.81 -2.78
CA PHE A 42 -1.84 1.90 -1.72
C PHE A 42 -2.21 2.93 -0.65
N LEU A 43 -2.75 4.09 -1.06
CA LEU A 43 -3.24 5.10 -0.11
C LEU A 43 -4.40 4.56 0.74
N MET A 44 -5.37 3.89 0.10
CA MET A 44 -6.52 3.30 0.79
C MET A 44 -6.10 2.17 1.73
N MET A 45 -5.13 1.33 1.33
CA MET A 45 -4.55 0.29 2.17
C MET A 45 -3.86 0.89 3.39
N ALA A 46 -3.08 1.96 3.23
CA ALA A 46 -2.43 2.64 4.34
C ALA A 46 -3.47 3.18 5.34
N LEU A 47 -4.53 3.83 4.85
CA LEU A 47 -5.62 4.33 5.69
C LEU A 47 -6.33 3.19 6.44
N ALA A 48 -6.74 2.14 5.72
CA ALA A 48 -7.41 0.98 6.31
C ALA A 48 -6.54 0.31 7.38
N SER A 49 -5.23 0.17 7.13
CA SER A 49 -4.26 -0.37 8.08
C SER A 49 -4.20 0.47 9.37
N CYS A 50 -4.11 1.80 9.26
CA CYS A 50 -4.11 2.69 10.41
C CYS A 50 -5.39 2.57 11.27
N THR A 51 -6.55 2.44 10.62
CA THR A 51 -7.82 2.21 11.33
C THR A 51 -7.85 0.85 12.02
N ALA A 52 -7.45 -0.22 11.32
CA ALA A 52 -7.42 -1.57 11.88
C ALA A 52 -6.47 -1.66 13.09
N LEU A 53 -5.30 -1.02 13.01
CA LEU A 53 -4.37 -0.91 14.14
C LEU A 53 -5.02 -0.20 15.34
N SER A 54 -5.74 0.89 15.10
CA SER A 54 -6.44 1.61 16.16
C SER A 54 -7.51 0.74 16.85
N VAL A 55 -8.24 -0.06 16.08
CA VAL A 55 -9.23 -1.02 16.62
C VAL A 55 -8.54 -2.10 17.46
N ARG A 56 -7.43 -2.67 16.96
CA ARG A 56 -6.62 -3.64 17.71
C ARG A 56 -6.11 -3.04 19.03
N MET A 57 -5.53 -1.84 19.00
CA MET A 57 -5.06 -1.13 20.20
C MET A 57 -6.18 -0.94 21.22
N TYR A 58 -7.40 -0.62 20.76
CA TYR A 58 -8.54 -0.45 21.65
C TYR A 58 -8.97 -1.77 22.29
N ALA A 59 -9.05 -2.85 21.50
CA ALA A 59 -9.39 -4.18 21.98
C ALA A 59 -8.37 -4.70 23.00
N ASP A 60 -7.07 -4.52 22.73
CA ASP A 60 -6.00 -4.92 23.64
C ASP A 60 -6.10 -4.16 24.97
N ARG A 61 -6.35 -2.84 24.94
CA ARG A 61 -6.59 -2.03 26.15
C ARG A 61 -7.79 -2.52 26.96
N LYS A 62 -8.79 -3.10 26.30
CA LYS A 62 -10.01 -3.63 26.93
C LYS A 62 -9.96 -5.13 27.22
N ASN A 63 -8.84 -5.80 26.90
CA ASN A 63 -8.70 -7.26 26.97
C ASN A 63 -9.83 -8.01 26.23
N TYR A 64 -10.28 -7.46 25.10
CA TYR A 64 -11.25 -8.14 24.25
C TYR A 64 -10.57 -9.24 23.44
N ALA A 65 -11.23 -10.39 23.31
CA ALA A 65 -10.81 -11.42 22.37
C ALA A 65 -11.17 -10.98 20.95
N LEU A 66 -10.17 -10.94 20.07
CA LEU A 66 -10.26 -10.49 18.67
C LEU A 66 -9.83 -11.62 17.75
#